data_AF-W9SKE6-F1
#
_entry.id   AF-W9SKE6-F1
#
_cell.length_a   1.000
_cell.length_b   1.000
_cell.length_c   1.000
_cell.angle_alpha   90.00
_cell.angle_beta   90.00
_cell.angle_gamma   90.00
#
_symmetry.space_group_name_H-M   'P 1'
#
loop_
_entity.id
_entity.type
_entity.pdbx_description
1 polymer ?
#
loop_
_entity_poly.entity_id
_entity_poly.type
_entity_poly.pdbx_seq_one_letter_code
_entity_poly.pdbx_strand_id
1 'polypeptide(L)'
;MQGVIGLKTSFVDTTEAFRQFKSRFRRAYGSYYPEEEENSSPSIFALRAYDAVTAIAKAVGESRGKAITSKRLSENLSAIDFRGLSGVIKFKNEMLAQSPTIEIINLIGKSYREIAFWSADHGFSENFVEKEWTKTKETNDGFVGVTGPIYWPGGSQTVPKGWTFSNEDKPMKIAVPANGAFHQFVNLSYDHERNETIISGFSINVFEAALKRLPYQLDYVLVPFYDSYDQLVEQVYYKLLRLISFCYGLHAFIIYL
;
A
#
# COMPACT_ATOMS: atom_id res chain seq x y z
N MET A 1 3.00 13.38 1.64
CA MET A 1 3.05 12.23 2.58
C MET A 1 4.43 11.61 2.50
N GLN A 2 4.94 10.98 3.55
CA GLN A 2 6.27 10.37 3.55
C GLN A 2 6.21 8.99 4.17
N GLY A 3 6.86 8.01 3.55
CA GLY A 3 6.96 6.64 4.05
C GLY A 3 5.78 5.73 3.74
N VAL A 4 5.04 6.05 2.67
CA VAL A 4 3.98 5.19 2.13
C VAL A 4 4.56 4.36 0.99
N ILE A 5 4.34 3.05 1.02
CA ILE A 5 4.70 2.15 -0.07
C ILE A 5 3.54 2.08 -1.06
N GLY A 6 3.84 2.33 -2.33
CA GLY A 6 2.90 2.26 -3.44
C GLY A 6 3.26 1.17 -4.45
N LEU A 7 2.28 0.82 -5.28
CA LEU A 7 2.46 -0.08 -6.42
C LEU A 7 2.07 0.67 -7.70
N LYS A 8 2.89 0.52 -8.74
CA LYS A 8 2.69 1.13 -10.05
C LYS A 8 2.93 0.07 -11.12
N THR A 9 2.12 0.04 -12.18
CA THR A 9 2.42 -0.84 -13.33
C THR A 9 3.51 -0.20 -14.16
N SER A 10 4.61 -0.93 -14.39
CA SER A 10 5.72 -0.48 -15.24
C SER A 10 5.32 -0.59 -16.72
N PHE A 11 5.70 0.43 -17.49
CA PHE A 11 5.57 0.47 -18.94
C PHE A 11 6.65 1.40 -19.53
N VAL A 12 7.00 1.19 -20.79
CA VAL A 12 8.08 1.94 -21.45
C VAL A 12 7.58 3.32 -21.89
N ASP A 13 7.98 4.35 -21.15
CA ASP A 13 7.59 5.75 -21.42
C ASP A 13 8.63 6.53 -22.25
N THR A 14 9.73 5.88 -22.62
CA THR A 14 10.84 6.49 -23.38
C THR A 14 10.63 6.43 -24.90
N THR A 15 9.68 5.63 -25.38
CA THR A 15 9.43 5.47 -26.81
C THR A 15 8.87 6.75 -27.45
N GLU A 16 9.20 6.99 -28.72
CA GLU A 16 8.65 8.14 -29.45
C GLU A 16 7.12 8.06 -29.58
N ALA A 17 6.59 6.86 -29.84
CA ALA A 17 5.15 6.62 -29.90
C ALA A 17 4.43 7.02 -28.60
N PHE A 18 5.01 6.67 -27.44
CA PHE A 18 4.47 7.11 -26.15
C PHE A 18 4.55 8.62 -25.97
N ARG A 19 5.66 9.27 -26.32
CA ARG A 19 5.81 10.73 -26.20
C ARG A 19 4.78 11.47 -27.06
N GLN A 20 4.57 11.03 -28.30
CA GLN A 20 3.55 11.58 -29.19
C GLN A 20 2.14 11.36 -28.63
N PHE A 21 1.83 10.16 -28.13
CA PHE A 21 0.57 9.87 -27.46
C PHE A 21 0.36 10.77 -26.24
N LYS A 22 1.34 10.85 -25.34
CA LYS A 22 1.29 11.68 -24.13
C LYS A 22 1.03 13.14 -24.47
N SER A 23 1.67 13.69 -25.50
CA SER A 23 1.41 15.06 -25.94
C SER A 23 -0.03 15.27 -26.40
N ARG A 24 -0.57 14.35 -27.23
CA ARG A 24 -1.96 14.43 -27.69
C ARG A 24 -2.96 14.24 -26.56
N PHE A 25 -2.69 13.29 -25.67
CA PHE A 25 -3.49 12.98 -24.50
C PHE A 25 -3.59 14.19 -23.58
N ARG A 26 -2.45 14.82 -23.22
CA ARG A 26 -2.43 16.02 -22.37
C ARG A 26 -3.25 17.16 -22.95
N ARG A 27 -3.11 17.43 -24.25
CA ARG A 27 -3.86 18.48 -24.93
C ARG A 27 -5.37 18.22 -24.91
N ALA A 28 -5.80 17.00 -25.20
CA ALA A 28 -7.21 16.63 -25.16
C ALA A 28 -7.74 16.64 -23.72
N TYR A 29 -7.05 15.98 -22.79
CA TYR A 29 -7.45 15.87 -21.39
C TYR A 29 -7.60 17.24 -20.73
N GLY A 30 -6.61 18.13 -20.88
CA GLY A 30 -6.66 19.48 -20.33
C GLY A 30 -7.79 20.34 -20.90
N SER A 31 -8.25 20.07 -22.13
CA SER A 31 -9.41 20.78 -22.70
C SER A 31 -10.75 20.36 -22.05
N TYR A 32 -10.85 19.12 -21.57
CA TYR A 32 -12.04 18.62 -20.88
C TYR A 32 -11.97 18.84 -19.36
N TYR A 33 -10.76 18.83 -18.80
CA TYR A 33 -10.50 18.91 -17.36
C TYR A 33 -9.43 19.99 -17.05
N PRO A 34 -9.74 21.28 -17.24
CA PRO A 34 -8.76 22.36 -17.07
C PRO A 34 -8.25 22.49 -15.62
N GLU A 35 -9.06 22.13 -14.63
CA GLU A 35 -8.68 22.17 -13.20
C GLU A 35 -7.66 21.07 -12.80
N GLU A 36 -7.44 20.06 -13.66
CA GLU A 36 -6.57 18.90 -13.38
C GLU A 36 -5.27 18.93 -14.20
N GLU A 37 -4.90 20.07 -14.78
CA GLU A 37 -3.79 20.16 -15.76
C GLU A 37 -2.44 19.66 -15.21
N GLU A 38 -2.19 19.88 -13.91
CA GLU A 38 -0.97 19.42 -13.22
C GLU A 38 -0.82 17.89 -13.21
N ASN A 39 -1.90 17.12 -13.33
CA ASN A 39 -1.90 15.64 -13.29
C ASN A 39 -2.23 14.98 -14.65
N SER A 40 -1.94 15.67 -15.75
CA SER A 40 -2.36 15.27 -17.10
C SER A 40 -1.57 14.09 -17.72
N SER A 41 -0.70 13.40 -16.97
CA SER A 41 0.05 12.27 -17.53
C SER A 41 -0.85 11.03 -17.69
N PRO A 42 -0.84 10.34 -18.85
CA PRO A 42 -1.69 9.18 -19.04
C PRO A 42 -1.29 8.04 -18.08
N SER A 43 -2.29 7.40 -17.49
CA SER A 43 -2.13 6.19 -16.70
C SER A 43 -2.00 4.95 -17.59
N ILE A 44 -1.57 3.82 -17.02
CA ILE A 44 -1.56 2.53 -17.72
C ILE A 44 -2.93 2.16 -18.30
N PHE A 45 -4.03 2.59 -17.68
CA PHE A 45 -5.38 2.34 -18.17
C PHE A 45 -5.66 3.09 -19.46
N ALA A 46 -5.22 4.35 -19.58
CA ALA A 46 -5.34 5.12 -20.81
C ALA A 46 -4.54 4.48 -21.96
N LEU A 47 -3.34 3.97 -21.67
CA LEU A 47 -2.53 3.25 -22.64
C LEU A 47 -3.21 1.95 -23.09
N ARG A 48 -3.73 1.15 -22.16
CA ARG A 48 -4.44 -0.09 -22.48
C ARG A 48 -5.71 0.14 -23.27
N ALA A 49 -6.45 1.22 -22.99
CA ALA A 49 -7.62 1.60 -23.77
C ALA A 49 -7.24 1.93 -25.23
N TYR A 50 -6.16 2.69 -25.42
CA TYR A 50 -5.63 3.01 -26.75
C TYR A 50 -5.19 1.75 -27.52
N ASP A 51 -4.47 0.85 -26.85
CA ASP A 51 -4.01 -0.40 -27.43
C ASP A 51 -5.17 -1.36 -27.74
N ALA A 52 -6.22 -1.39 -26.91
CA ALA A 52 -7.40 -2.21 -27.15
C ALA A 52 -8.15 -1.77 -28.42
N VAL A 53 -8.34 -0.46 -28.62
CA VAL A 53 -8.94 0.06 -29.86
C VAL A 53 -8.05 -0.25 -31.07
N THR A 54 -6.73 -0.12 -30.91
CA THR A 54 -5.76 -0.48 -31.96
C THR A 54 -5.82 -1.95 -32.33
N ALA A 55 -5.96 -2.84 -31.33
CA ALA A 55 -6.12 -4.27 -31.54
C ALA A 55 -7.41 -4.59 -32.32
N ILE A 56 -8.54 -3.98 -31.94
CA ILE A 56 -9.82 -4.13 -32.64
C ILE A 56 -9.69 -3.66 -34.10
N ALA A 57 -9.10 -2.48 -34.33
CA ALA A 57 -8.91 -1.95 -35.67
C ALA A 57 -8.06 -2.88 -36.55
N LYS A 58 -6.98 -3.45 -36.00
CA LYS A 58 -6.14 -4.45 -36.68
C LYS A 58 -6.93 -5.71 -37.01
N ALA A 59 -7.67 -6.28 -36.05
CA ALA A 59 -8.48 -7.48 -36.28
C ALA A 59 -9.56 -7.28 -37.35
N VAL A 60 -10.17 -6.09 -37.39
CA VAL A 60 -11.13 -5.69 -38.41
C VAL A 60 -10.46 -5.54 -39.79
N GLY A 61 -9.27 -4.91 -39.85
CA GLY A 61 -8.51 -4.73 -41.09
C GLY A 61 -8.08 -6.04 -41.75
N GLU A 62 -7.77 -7.07 -40.96
CA GLU A 62 -7.42 -8.42 -41.46
C GLU A 62 -8.58 -9.14 -42.17
N SER A 63 -9.82 -8.64 -42.06
CA SER A 63 -10.98 -9.26 -42.70
C SER A 63 -10.99 -9.18 -44.24
N ARG A 64 -10.05 -8.43 -44.86
CA ARG A 64 -9.84 -8.32 -46.33
C ARG A 64 -11.12 -8.20 -47.16
N GLY A 65 -12.08 -7.40 -46.69
CA GLY A 65 -13.35 -7.14 -47.39
C GLY A 65 -14.38 -8.28 -47.30
N LYS A 66 -14.14 -9.31 -46.49
CA LYS A 66 -15.14 -10.33 -46.17
C LYS A 66 -16.02 -9.85 -45.02
N ALA A 67 -17.29 -10.28 -45.00
CA ALA A 67 -18.19 -10.00 -43.89
C ALA A 67 -17.55 -10.39 -42.54
N ILE A 68 -17.52 -9.43 -41.61
CA ILE A 68 -16.99 -9.59 -40.27
C ILE A 68 -18.04 -10.33 -39.45
N THR A 69 -17.77 -11.60 -39.16
CA THR A 69 -18.56 -12.38 -38.20
C THR A 69 -17.87 -12.37 -36.85
N SER A 70 -18.63 -12.57 -35.77
CA SER A 70 -18.07 -12.66 -34.41
C SER A 70 -16.97 -13.72 -34.29
N LYS A 71 -17.15 -14.88 -34.95
CA LYS A 71 -16.16 -15.95 -35.01
C LYS A 71 -14.85 -15.50 -35.65
N ARG A 72 -14.91 -14.87 -36.82
CA ARG A 72 -13.71 -14.36 -37.50
C ARG A 72 -13.02 -13.26 -36.72
N LEU A 73 -13.79 -12.38 -36.09
CA LEU A 73 -13.23 -11.32 -35.26
C LEU A 73 -12.47 -11.90 -34.07
N SER A 74 -13.02 -12.93 -33.42
CA SER A 74 -12.35 -13.65 -32.32
C SER A 74 -11.07 -14.36 -32.79
N GLU A 75 -11.12 -15.06 -33.93
CA GLU A 75 -9.96 -15.69 -34.56
C GLU A 75 -8.86 -14.66 -34.86
N ASN A 76 -9.23 -13.52 -35.46
CA ASN A 76 -8.32 -12.44 -35.78
C ASN A 76 -7.72 -11.79 -34.52
N LEU A 77 -8.54 -11.52 -33.50
CA LEU A 77 -8.09 -10.97 -32.21
C LEU A 77 -7.11 -11.92 -31.50
N SER A 78 -7.38 -13.22 -31.53
CA SER A 78 -6.51 -14.24 -30.94
C SER A 78 -5.16 -14.35 -31.65
N ALA A 79 -5.12 -14.02 -32.94
CA ALA A 79 -3.90 -14.00 -33.76
C ALA A 79 -3.11 -12.68 -33.67
N ILE A 80 -3.57 -11.69 -32.91
CA ILE A 80 -2.88 -10.42 -32.76
C ILE A 80 -1.53 -10.60 -32.06
N ASP A 81 -0.50 -10.00 -32.66
CA ASP A 81 0.82 -9.85 -32.08
C ASP A 81 1.39 -8.50 -32.53
N PHE A 82 1.37 -7.51 -31.64
CA PHE A 82 2.01 -6.21 -31.91
C PHE A 82 2.51 -5.55 -30.62
N ARG A 83 3.44 -4.61 -30.76
CA ARG A 83 3.88 -3.75 -29.66
C ARG A 83 3.03 -2.48 -29.60
N GLY A 84 2.21 -2.37 -28.56
CA GLY A 84 1.43 -1.19 -28.21
C GLY A 84 2.17 -0.24 -27.28
N LEU A 85 1.47 0.78 -26.78
CA LEU A 85 2.01 1.75 -25.82
C LEU A 85 2.16 1.17 -24.40
N SER A 86 1.32 0.19 -24.05
CA SER A 86 1.33 -0.49 -22.75
C SER A 86 2.20 -1.75 -22.70
N GLY A 87 2.86 -2.11 -23.81
CA GLY A 87 3.69 -3.31 -23.92
C GLY A 87 3.37 -4.14 -25.17
N VAL A 88 3.78 -5.41 -25.17
CA VAL A 88 3.40 -6.33 -26.26
C VAL A 88 1.98 -6.82 -26.02
N ILE A 89 1.13 -6.65 -27.03
CA ILE A 89 -0.25 -7.10 -27.05
C ILE A 89 -0.29 -8.40 -27.85
N LYS A 90 -0.42 -9.50 -27.12
CA LYS A 90 -0.52 -10.85 -27.63
C LYS A 90 -1.47 -11.64 -26.76
N PHE A 91 -2.30 -12.49 -27.35
CA PHE A 91 -3.24 -13.32 -26.61
C PHE A 91 -2.79 -14.78 -26.58
N LYS A 92 -2.93 -15.41 -25.42
CA LYS A 92 -2.73 -16.86 -25.21
C LYS A 92 -3.86 -17.35 -24.32
N ASN A 93 -4.59 -18.37 -24.79
CA ASN A 93 -5.79 -18.88 -24.10
C ASN A 93 -6.79 -17.76 -23.75
N GLU A 94 -7.06 -16.87 -24.71
CA GLU A 94 -7.99 -15.74 -24.57
C GLU A 94 -7.58 -14.66 -23.53
N MET A 95 -6.38 -14.77 -22.95
CA MET A 95 -5.81 -13.80 -22.01
C MET A 95 -4.60 -13.10 -22.61
N LEU A 96 -4.29 -11.90 -22.13
CA LEU A 96 -3.02 -11.24 -22.49
C LEU A 96 -1.85 -12.14 -22.04
N ALA A 97 -0.98 -12.46 -22.99
CA ALA A 97 0.13 -13.38 -22.79
C ALA A 97 1.23 -12.80 -21.89
N GLN A 98 1.39 -11.48 -21.89
CA GLN A 98 2.35 -10.80 -21.03
C GLN A 98 1.72 -10.40 -19.70
N SER A 99 2.29 -10.92 -18.62
CA SER A 99 1.99 -10.47 -17.26
C SER A 99 2.59 -9.07 -17.03
N PRO A 100 1.88 -8.16 -16.36
CA PRO A 100 2.41 -6.85 -16.05
C PRO A 100 3.59 -6.96 -15.09
N THR A 101 4.59 -6.10 -15.28
CA THR A 101 5.64 -5.86 -14.28
C THR A 101 5.16 -4.76 -13.33
N ILE A 102 5.24 -5.01 -12.03
CA ILE A 102 4.83 -4.08 -10.98
C ILE A 102 6.09 -3.41 -10.43
N GLU A 103 6.12 -2.09 -10.43
CA GLU A 103 7.09 -1.25 -9.77
C GLU A 103 6.61 -0.96 -8.34
N ILE A 104 7.46 -1.24 -7.36
CA ILE A 104 7.25 -0.91 -5.95
C ILE A 104 7.92 0.43 -5.70
N ILE A 105 7.18 1.38 -5.15
CA ILE A 105 7.65 2.75 -4.97
C ILE A 105 7.52 3.19 -3.51
N ASN A 106 8.44 4.05 -3.06
CA ASN A 106 8.37 4.75 -1.80
C ASN A 106 7.98 6.21 -2.03
N LEU A 107 6.86 6.66 -1.45
CA LEU A 107 6.42 8.05 -1.53
C LEU A 107 7.19 8.93 -0.54
N ILE A 108 7.82 9.97 -1.07
CA ILE A 108 8.64 10.93 -0.34
C ILE A 108 8.17 12.34 -0.72
N GLY A 109 7.34 12.93 0.15
CA GLY A 109 6.80 14.27 -0.04
C GLY A 109 5.79 14.32 -1.19
N LYS A 110 6.17 14.99 -2.29
CA LYS A 110 5.44 15.07 -3.56
C LYS A 110 6.05 14.20 -4.66
N SER A 111 7.09 13.44 -4.33
CA SER A 111 7.82 12.57 -5.26
C SER A 111 7.74 11.12 -4.81
N TYR A 112 8.24 10.22 -5.64
CA TYR A 112 8.45 8.84 -5.26
C TYR A 112 9.81 8.36 -5.73
N ARG A 113 10.29 7.28 -5.10
CA ARG A 113 11.49 6.55 -5.48
C ARG A 113 11.14 5.10 -5.75
N GLU A 114 11.71 4.54 -6.80
CA GLU A 114 11.59 3.12 -7.14
C GLU A 114 12.42 2.27 -6.16
N ILE A 115 11.82 1.19 -5.65
CA ILE A 115 12.40 0.30 -4.63
C ILE A 115 12.75 -1.06 -5.23
N ALA A 116 11.87 -1.60 -6.07
CA ALA A 116 12.01 -2.91 -6.68
C ALA A 116 10.97 -3.06 -7.80
N PHE A 117 11.18 -4.07 -8.64
CA PHE A 117 10.21 -4.55 -9.62
C PHE A 117 9.79 -5.98 -9.29
N TRP A 118 8.53 -6.31 -9.47
CA TRP A 118 7.99 -7.65 -9.37
C TRP A 118 7.36 -8.08 -10.69
N SER A 119 7.71 -9.27 -11.16
CA SER A 119 7.05 -9.90 -12.32
C SER A 119 6.68 -11.34 -11.98
N ALA A 120 5.64 -11.86 -12.65
CA ALA A 120 5.19 -13.23 -12.43
C ALA A 120 6.29 -14.27 -12.74
N ASP A 121 7.11 -14.00 -13.76
CA ASP A 121 8.12 -14.95 -14.24
C ASP A 121 9.42 -14.92 -13.43
N HIS A 122 9.77 -13.77 -12.82
CA HIS A 122 11.08 -13.56 -12.18
C HIS A 122 11.01 -13.15 -10.70
N GLY A 123 9.82 -12.94 -10.13
CA GLY A 123 9.68 -12.45 -8.76
C GLY A 123 10.22 -11.03 -8.59
N PHE A 124 10.77 -10.73 -7.40
CA PHE A 124 11.35 -9.42 -7.08
C PHE A 124 12.73 -9.23 -7.73
N SER A 125 12.98 -8.04 -8.27
CA SER A 125 14.21 -7.66 -8.94
C SER A 125 14.56 -6.19 -8.72
N GLU A 126 15.86 -5.89 -8.71
CA GLU A 126 16.40 -4.59 -8.31
C GLU A 126 16.40 -3.56 -9.47
N ASN A 127 16.60 -4.00 -10.73
CA ASN A 127 16.70 -3.13 -11.91
C ASN A 127 16.14 -3.84 -13.17
N PHE A 128 15.11 -3.26 -13.82
CA PHE A 128 14.57 -3.78 -15.09
C PHE A 128 15.35 -3.29 -16.32
N VAL A 129 16.18 -2.24 -16.20
CA VAL A 129 16.80 -1.55 -17.35
C VAL A 129 17.85 -2.40 -18.09
N GLU A 130 18.33 -3.52 -17.55
CA GLU A 130 19.45 -4.26 -18.18
C GLU A 130 19.23 -5.78 -18.36
N LYS A 131 18.10 -6.35 -17.93
CA LYS A 131 17.89 -7.81 -17.96
C LYS A 131 17.02 -8.34 -19.12
N GLU A 132 16.65 -7.50 -20.08
CA GLU A 132 15.96 -7.98 -21.30
C GLU A 132 16.90 -8.26 -22.49
N TRP A 133 18.24 -8.25 -22.30
CA TRP A 133 19.19 -8.57 -23.40
C TRP A 133 20.29 -9.60 -23.07
N THR A 134 20.57 -9.91 -21.80
CA THR A 134 21.61 -10.91 -21.47
C THR A 134 21.02 -12.08 -20.70
N LYS A 135 20.97 -13.25 -21.36
CA LYS A 135 20.93 -14.56 -20.70
C LYS A 135 22.16 -14.69 -19.79
N THR A 136 22.08 -14.22 -18.55
CA THR A 136 23.12 -14.47 -17.56
C THR A 136 22.51 -14.97 -16.27
N LYS A 137 22.65 -16.29 -16.13
CA LYS A 137 22.76 -17.13 -14.93
C LYS A 137 21.92 -16.71 -13.72
N GLU A 138 20.91 -17.54 -13.50
CA GLU A 138 20.28 -17.80 -12.21
C GLU A 138 21.34 -17.93 -11.10
N THR A 139 21.27 -17.03 -10.12
CA THR A 139 21.82 -17.28 -8.79
C THR A 139 20.63 -17.54 -7.88
N ASN A 140 20.50 -18.81 -7.48
CA ASN A 140 19.59 -19.29 -6.44
C ASN A 140 20.01 -18.72 -5.08
N ASP A 141 19.66 -17.47 -4.81
CA ASP A 141 19.58 -16.99 -3.43
C ASP A 141 18.35 -16.09 -3.28
N GLY A 142 17.45 -16.51 -2.39
CA GLY A 142 16.23 -15.79 -2.10
C GLY A 142 16.55 -14.45 -1.47
N PHE A 143 15.78 -13.43 -1.85
CA PHE A 143 15.90 -12.02 -1.48
C PHE A 143 16.87 -11.21 -2.35
N VAL A 144 16.42 -10.89 -3.57
CA VAL A 144 17.02 -9.84 -4.39
C VAL A 144 16.76 -8.49 -3.70
N GLY A 145 17.86 -7.75 -3.46
CA GLY A 145 17.92 -6.56 -2.63
C GLY A 145 16.99 -5.43 -3.07
N VAL A 146 16.41 -4.77 -2.07
CA VAL A 146 15.72 -3.48 -2.23
C VAL A 146 16.75 -2.44 -2.68
N THR A 147 16.46 -1.71 -3.77
CA THR A 147 17.35 -0.72 -4.39
C THR A 147 17.40 0.60 -3.59
N GLY A 148 18.04 0.55 -2.42
CA GLY A 148 18.38 1.71 -1.59
C GLY A 148 17.47 1.96 -0.40
N PRO A 149 17.73 3.03 0.38
CA PRO A 149 17.09 3.23 1.68
C PRO A 149 15.56 3.43 1.53
N ILE A 150 14.79 2.58 2.20
CA ILE A 150 13.36 2.78 2.41
C ILE A 150 13.20 3.87 3.47
N TYR A 151 12.59 4.98 3.08
CA TYR A 151 12.11 5.99 4.01
C TYR A 151 10.79 5.52 4.60
N TRP A 152 10.71 5.50 5.92
CA TRP A 152 9.52 5.23 6.68
C TRP A 152 8.81 6.55 7.01
N PRO A 153 7.60 6.52 7.59
CA PRO A 153 6.95 7.73 8.08
C PRO A 153 7.92 8.53 8.97
N GLY A 154 7.87 9.87 8.92
CA GLY A 154 8.85 10.70 9.63
C GLY A 154 10.26 10.75 9.02
N GLY A 155 10.52 10.03 7.93
CA GLY A 155 11.77 10.12 7.16
C GLY A 155 12.92 9.28 7.67
N SER A 156 12.69 8.40 8.65
CA SER A 156 13.70 7.43 9.08
C SER A 156 14.00 6.41 7.98
N GLN A 157 15.27 6.02 7.86
CA GLN A 157 15.68 4.91 7.00
C GLN A 157 15.75 3.57 7.75
N THR A 158 15.71 3.61 9.07
CA THR A 158 15.67 2.41 9.90
C THR A 158 14.25 1.85 9.94
N VAL A 159 14.12 0.53 9.80
CA VAL A 159 12.83 -0.15 9.94
C VAL A 159 12.24 0.20 11.30
N PRO A 160 11.06 0.85 11.36
CA PRO A 160 10.40 1.19 12.59
C PRO A 160 10.13 -0.11 13.35
N LYS A 161 10.63 -0.18 14.57
CA LYS A 161 10.40 -1.36 15.42
C LYS A 161 8.98 -1.38 16.00
N GLY A 162 8.20 -0.30 15.83
CA GLY A 162 6.81 -0.16 16.30
C GLY A 162 6.02 0.88 15.51
N TRP A 163 4.74 1.08 15.87
CA TRP A 163 3.75 1.87 15.11
C TRP A 163 3.95 3.41 15.18
N THR A 164 4.78 3.92 16.09
CA THR A 164 5.13 5.35 16.15
C THR A 164 6.55 5.53 16.69
N PHE A 165 7.23 6.59 16.27
CA PHE A 165 8.36 7.13 17.03
C PHE A 165 7.83 7.50 18.41
N SER A 166 8.17 6.71 19.43
CA SER A 166 8.08 7.17 20.81
C SER A 166 9.12 8.26 20.95
N ASN A 167 8.75 9.49 20.60
CA ASN A 167 9.48 10.65 21.09
C ASN A 167 9.13 10.72 22.58
N GLU A 168 10.13 10.75 23.45
CA GLU A 168 9.96 10.87 24.91
C GLU A 168 9.01 12.03 25.29
N ASP A 169 8.88 13.04 24.42
CA ASP A 169 7.98 14.19 24.54
C ASP A 169 6.47 13.87 24.44
N LYS A 170 6.07 12.68 23.95
CA LYS A 170 4.65 12.33 23.79
C LYS A 170 4.38 10.84 23.98
N PRO A 171 4.34 10.34 25.23
CA PRO A 171 4.05 8.93 25.50
C PRO A 171 2.63 8.55 25.07
N MET A 172 2.45 7.27 24.80
CA MET A 172 1.16 6.70 24.42
C MET A 172 0.16 6.83 25.58
N LYS A 173 -0.92 7.59 25.38
CA LYS A 173 -1.99 7.70 26.37
C LYS A 173 -2.94 6.52 26.25
N ILE A 174 -3.02 5.73 27.32
CA ILE A 174 -3.91 4.59 27.41
C ILE A 174 -4.98 4.91 28.44
N ALA A 175 -6.22 5.01 27.98
CA ALA A 175 -7.35 5.29 28.82
C ALA A 175 -7.78 4.03 29.58
N VAL A 176 -8.08 4.22 30.87
CA VAL A 176 -8.45 3.15 31.80
C VAL A 176 -9.77 3.52 32.45
N PRO A 177 -10.86 2.75 32.26
CA PRO A 177 -12.17 3.09 32.79
C PRO A 177 -12.14 3.11 34.32
N ALA A 178 -12.50 4.26 34.91
CA ALA A 178 -12.52 4.49 36.34
C ALA A 178 -13.62 3.66 37.04
N ASN A 179 -14.75 3.51 36.36
CA ASN A 179 -15.98 2.90 36.89
C ASN A 179 -16.19 1.50 36.31
N GLY A 180 -15.16 0.65 36.37
CA GLY A 180 -15.25 -0.75 35.91
C GLY A 180 -16.16 -1.59 36.80
N ALA A 181 -16.94 -2.49 36.21
CA ALA A 181 -17.80 -3.43 36.95
C ALA A 181 -17.02 -4.47 37.78
N PHE A 182 -15.73 -4.69 37.45
CA PHE A 182 -14.88 -5.71 38.07
C PHE A 182 -13.49 -5.18 38.40
N HIS A 183 -13.28 -4.83 39.67
CA HIS A 183 -12.03 -4.25 40.14
C HIS A 183 -10.83 -5.21 40.14
N GLN A 184 -11.05 -6.53 39.97
CA GLN A 184 -9.95 -7.49 39.84
C GLN A 184 -9.15 -7.29 38.54
N PHE A 185 -9.80 -6.81 37.49
CA PHE A 185 -9.19 -6.60 36.18
C PHE A 185 -8.53 -5.24 36.06
N VAL A 186 -9.23 -4.20 36.53
CA VAL A 186 -8.76 -2.82 36.56
C VAL A 186 -9.26 -2.17 37.84
N ASN A 187 -8.35 -1.65 38.64
CA ASN A 187 -8.63 -0.95 39.88
C ASN A 187 -7.94 0.41 39.90
N LEU A 188 -8.66 1.42 40.37
CA LEU A 188 -8.11 2.74 40.64
C LEU A 188 -8.20 3.00 42.14
N SER A 189 -7.04 3.16 42.76
CA SER A 189 -6.93 3.57 44.16
C SER A 189 -6.19 4.88 44.23
N TYR A 190 -6.65 5.79 45.09
CA TYR A 190 -6.01 7.07 45.30
C TYR A 190 -5.11 7.00 46.53
N ASP A 191 -3.81 7.25 46.33
CA ASP A 191 -2.82 7.31 47.40
C ASP A 191 -2.82 8.73 47.98
N HIS A 192 -3.41 8.89 49.16
CA HIS A 192 -3.52 10.18 49.85
C HIS A 192 -2.16 10.71 50.33
N GLU A 193 -1.16 9.86 50.55
CA GLU A 193 0.17 10.29 51.00
C GLU A 193 1.00 10.85 49.84
N ARG A 194 0.82 10.27 48.64
CA ARG A 194 1.51 10.69 47.41
C ARG A 194 0.72 11.65 46.54
N ASN A 195 -0.57 11.85 46.82
CA ASN A 195 -1.50 12.62 45.99
C ASN A 195 -1.55 12.09 44.54
N GLU A 196 -1.52 10.76 44.38
CA GLU A 196 -1.43 10.08 43.08
C GLU A 196 -2.51 9.01 42.92
N THR A 197 -3.03 8.89 41.70
CA THR A 197 -3.95 7.80 41.33
C THR A 197 -3.15 6.59 40.89
N ILE A 198 -3.21 5.52 41.68
CA ILE A 198 -2.60 4.23 41.36
C ILE A 198 -3.59 3.41 40.54
N ILE A 199 -3.13 3.01 39.35
CA ILE A 199 -3.88 2.13 38.44
C ILE A 199 -3.26 0.74 38.51
N SER A 200 -4.06 -0.27 38.82
CA SER A 200 -3.61 -1.66 38.98
C SER A 200 -4.66 -2.66 38.49
N GLY A 201 -4.35 -3.95 38.51
CA GLY A 201 -5.30 -5.02 38.19
C GLY A 201 -4.73 -6.04 37.20
N PHE A 202 -5.44 -7.15 37.01
CA PHE A 202 -5.00 -8.25 36.15
C PHE A 202 -4.67 -7.79 34.72
N SER A 203 -5.53 -6.95 34.14
CA SER A 203 -5.35 -6.42 32.79
C SER A 203 -4.08 -5.59 32.64
N ILE A 204 -3.76 -4.79 33.65
CA ILE A 204 -2.54 -3.97 33.68
C ILE A 204 -1.31 -4.88 33.76
N ASN A 205 -1.33 -5.87 34.64
CA ASN A 205 -0.22 -6.82 34.80
C ASN A 205 0.05 -7.62 33.51
N VAL A 206 -0.99 -8.07 32.82
CA VAL A 206 -0.85 -8.79 31.54
C VAL A 206 -0.30 -7.87 30.45
N PHE A 207 -0.79 -6.63 30.38
CA PHE A 207 -0.26 -5.63 29.45
C PHE A 207 1.23 -5.36 29.69
N GLU A 208 1.64 -5.11 30.93
CA GLU A 208 3.05 -4.90 31.28
C GLU A 208 3.92 -6.13 30.99
N ALA A 209 3.41 -7.33 31.26
CA ALA A 209 4.10 -8.57 30.90
C ALA A 209 4.28 -8.73 29.38
N ALA A 210 3.30 -8.30 28.59
CA ALA A 210 3.40 -8.26 27.14
C ALA A 210 4.43 -7.23 26.67
N LEU A 211 4.44 -6.02 27.26
CA LEU A 211 5.43 -4.98 26.95
C LEU A 211 6.87 -5.45 27.20
N LYS A 212 7.10 -6.20 28.29
CA LYS A 212 8.43 -6.77 28.60
C LYS A 212 8.94 -7.75 27.55
N ARG A 213 8.07 -8.27 26.68
CA ARG A 213 8.43 -9.18 25.58
C ARG A 213 8.59 -8.47 24.24
N LEU A 214 8.26 -7.18 24.15
CA LEU A 214 8.44 -6.43 22.91
C LEU A 214 9.93 -6.22 22.63
N PRO A 215 10.36 -6.27 21.35
CA PRO A 215 11.74 -6.02 20.96
C PRO A 215 12.12 -4.53 20.97
N TYR A 216 11.29 -3.69 21.59
CA TYR A 216 11.45 -2.24 21.70
C TYR A 216 10.79 -1.72 22.98
N GLN A 217 11.28 -0.59 23.49
CA GLN A 217 10.68 0.12 24.60
C GLN A 217 9.47 0.90 24.12
N LEU A 218 8.36 0.80 24.85
CA LEU A 218 7.14 1.55 24.60
C LEU A 218 6.85 2.45 25.78
N ASP A 219 6.97 3.77 25.60
CA ASP A 219 6.58 4.73 26.62
C ASP A 219 5.07 4.95 26.59
N TYR A 220 4.42 4.73 27.73
CA TYR A 220 2.98 4.87 27.89
C TYR A 220 2.64 5.55 29.21
N VAL A 221 1.45 6.17 29.25
CA VAL A 221 0.85 6.70 30.46
C VAL A 221 -0.58 6.18 30.54
N LEU A 222 -0.93 5.60 31.69
CA LEU A 222 -2.29 5.20 32.00
C LEU A 222 -3.07 6.44 32.47
N VAL A 223 -4.21 6.71 31.83
CA VAL A 223 -5.05 7.88 32.11
C VAL A 223 -6.41 7.40 32.59
N PRO A 224 -6.86 7.76 33.80
CA PRO A 224 -8.19 7.41 34.27
C PRO A 224 -9.27 8.07 33.41
N PHE A 225 -10.29 7.31 33.03
CA PHE A 225 -11.41 7.78 32.23
C PHE A 225 -12.72 7.58 33.00
N TYR A 226 -13.38 8.69 33.34
CA TYR A 226 -14.51 8.69 34.27
C TYR A 226 -15.89 8.61 33.60
N ASP A 227 -15.94 8.84 32.29
CA ASP A 227 -17.18 8.80 31.52
C ASP A 227 -17.58 7.35 31.14
N SER A 228 -18.68 7.21 30.39
CA SER A 228 -19.21 5.90 29.99
C SER A 228 -18.26 5.12 29.06
N TYR A 229 -18.41 3.80 29.02
CA TYR A 229 -17.64 2.95 28.11
C TYR A 229 -17.87 3.32 26.63
N ASP A 230 -19.07 3.72 26.24
CA ASP A 230 -19.36 4.14 24.86
C ASP A 230 -18.57 5.39 24.47
N GLN A 231 -18.47 6.36 25.39
CA GLN A 231 -17.65 7.57 25.18
C GLN A 231 -16.16 7.23 25.15
N LEU A 232 -15.72 6.24 25.93
CA LEU A 232 -14.33 5.74 25.87
C LEU A 232 -14.03 5.14 24.48
N VAL A 233 -14.95 4.34 23.94
CA VAL A 233 -14.82 3.76 22.59
C VAL A 233 -14.83 4.85 21.52
N GLU A 234 -15.66 5.88 21.66
CA GLU A 234 -15.69 7.05 20.77
C GLU A 234 -14.34 7.79 20.77
N GLN A 235 -13.72 7.99 21.93
CA GLN A 235 -12.39 8.62 22.03
C GLN A 235 -11.28 7.79 21.36
N VAL A 236 -11.40 6.46 21.39
CA VAL A 236 -10.51 5.54 20.65
C VAL A 236 -10.73 5.67 19.15
N TYR A 237 -11.99 5.74 18.71
CA TYR A 237 -12.35 5.93 17.31
C TYR A 237 -11.74 7.21 16.72
N TYR A 238 -11.81 8.32 17.47
CA TYR A 238 -11.18 9.59 17.08
C TYR A 238 -9.65 9.63 17.27
N LYS A 239 -9.02 8.51 17.66
CA LYS A 239 -7.57 8.37 17.92
C LYS A 239 -7.04 9.36 18.97
N LEU A 240 -7.91 9.83 19.87
CA LEU A 240 -7.53 10.72 20.97
C LEU A 240 -6.93 9.93 22.14
N LEU A 241 -7.36 8.68 22.31
CA LEU A 241 -6.90 7.75 23.34
C LEU A 241 -6.70 6.35 22.74
N ARG A 242 -5.90 5.52 23.41
CA ARG A 242 -5.85 4.07 23.16
C ARG A 242 -6.43 3.33 24.35
N LEU A 243 -6.94 2.13 24.13
CA LEU A 243 -7.62 1.35 25.16
C LEU A 243 -6.94 0.00 25.36
N ILE A 244 -6.68 -0.35 26.63
CA ILE A 244 -6.42 -1.73 27.04
C ILE A 244 -7.74 -2.30 27.51
N SER A 245 -8.25 -3.32 26.82
CA SER A 245 -9.39 -4.10 27.27
C SER A 245 -9.04 -5.59 27.23
N PHE A 246 -9.40 -6.32 28.29
CA PHE A 246 -9.27 -7.78 28.35
C PHE A 246 -10.66 -8.38 28.54
N CYS A 247 -11.09 -9.20 27.59
CA CYS A 247 -12.38 -9.89 27.64
C CYS A 247 -12.24 -11.32 28.16
N TYR A 248 -13.20 -11.73 28.99
CA TYR A 248 -13.60 -13.13 29.16
C TYR A 248 -15.04 -13.27 28.67
N GLY A 249 -15.26 -14.04 27.58
CA GLY A 249 -16.59 -14.42 27.08
C GLY A 249 -17.00 -13.83 25.72
N LEU A 250 -17.14 -14.74 24.74
CA LEU A 250 -17.84 -14.71 23.42
C LEU A 250 -17.86 -13.50 22.46
N HIS A 251 -17.26 -12.35 22.76
CA HIS A 251 -17.00 -11.33 21.74
C HIS A 251 -15.52 -10.97 21.72
N ALA A 252 -14.83 -11.42 20.66
CA ALA A 252 -13.42 -11.18 20.42
C ALA A 252 -13.18 -9.73 19.98
N PHE A 253 -12.33 -8.96 20.64
CA PHE A 253 -11.73 -7.77 20.03
C PHE A 253 -10.29 -7.48 20.50
N ILE A 254 -9.59 -6.88 19.54
CA ILE A 254 -8.16 -6.77 19.31
C ILE A 254 -7.55 -5.59 20.08
N ILE A 255 -6.29 -5.73 20.50
CA ILE A 255 -5.45 -4.61 20.91
C ILE A 255 -5.24 -3.72 19.67
N TYR A 256 -5.90 -2.56 19.60
CA TYR A 256 -5.52 -1.53 18.62
C TYR A 256 -4.29 -0.79 19.16
N LEU A 257 -3.11 -1.34 18.86
CA LEU A 257 -1.88 -0.56 18.77
C LEU A 257 -1.83 0.20 17.42
#